data_AF-A0A7W7WVQ2-F1
#
_entry.id   AF-A0A7W7WVQ2-F1
#
_cell.length_a   1.000
_cell.length_b   1.000
_cell.length_c   1.000
_cell.angle_alpha   90.00
_cell.angle_beta   90.00
_cell.angle_gamma   90.00
#
_symmetry.space_group_name_H-M   'P 1'
#
loop_
_entity.id
_entity.type
_entity.pdbx_description
1 polymer ?
#
loop_
_entity_poly.entity_id
_entity_poly.type
_entity_poly.pdbx_seq_one_letter_code
_entity_poly.pdbx_strand_id
1 'polypeptide(L)'
;MNWTWTIARRQAGLMRLDGLHVPLVTPFTAAGALAADALEGLAHSVLDAGAAGIVALGTTGEPATLTADERARVLAVTGAVCRNAAHP
;
A
#
# COMPACT_ATOMS: atom_id res chain seq x y z
N MET A 1 44.69 -14.07 9.00
CA MET A 1 43.46 -13.73 8.24
C MET A 1 42.25 -14.03 9.11
N ASN A 2 41.52 -13.01 9.56
CA ASN A 2 40.33 -13.14 10.39
C ASN A 2 39.06 -12.94 9.53
N TRP A 3 38.25 -13.99 9.43
CA TRP A 3 36.96 -13.96 8.75
C TRP A 3 35.86 -13.61 9.75
N THR A 4 35.69 -12.33 10.07
CA THR A 4 34.52 -11.86 10.79
C THR A 4 33.60 -11.16 9.79
N TRP A 5 32.65 -11.92 9.26
CA TRP A 5 31.56 -11.37 8.45
C TRP A 5 30.66 -10.51 9.35
N THR A 6 30.74 -9.19 9.18
CA THR A 6 29.64 -8.31 9.58
C THR A 6 28.49 -8.59 8.62
N ILE A 7 27.61 -9.52 8.98
CA ILE A 7 26.24 -9.46 8.47
C ILE A 7 25.72 -8.11 8.98
N ALA A 8 25.62 -7.14 8.09
CA ALA A 8 24.84 -5.94 8.33
C ALA A 8 23.42 -6.41 8.62
N ARG A 9 23.11 -6.62 9.91
CA ARG A 9 21.74 -6.65 10.37
C ARG A 9 21.16 -5.34 9.89
N ARG A 10 20.32 -5.36 8.85
CA ARG A 10 19.27 -4.34 8.76
C ARG A 10 18.55 -4.44 10.09
N GLN A 11 18.81 -3.50 10.99
CA GLN A 11 17.85 -3.21 12.02
C GLN A 11 16.65 -2.68 11.24
N ALA A 12 15.73 -3.58 10.89
CA ALA A 12 14.35 -3.16 10.70
C ALA A 12 13.95 -2.64 12.08
N GLY A 13 14.06 -1.32 12.27
CA GLY A 13 13.42 -0.68 13.41
C GLY A 13 11.98 -1.18 13.45
N LEU A 14 11.49 -1.55 14.63
CA LEU A 14 10.13 -2.03 14.80
C LEU A 14 9.17 -1.06 14.09
N MET A 15 8.54 -1.54 13.02
CA MET A 15 7.49 -0.80 12.32
C MET A 15 6.34 -0.68 13.32
N ARG A 16 6.11 0.54 13.83
CA ARG A 16 5.04 0.79 14.77
C ARG A 16 3.76 0.99 13.95
N LEU A 17 2.88 -0.01 14.01
CA LEU A 17 1.55 0.07 13.41
C LEU A 17 0.60 0.64 14.47
N ASP A 18 0.54 1.96 14.56
CA ASP A 18 -0.40 2.69 15.43
C ASP A 18 -1.34 3.59 14.62
N GLY A 19 -2.51 3.87 15.19
CA GLY A 19 -3.59 4.59 14.49
C GLY A 19 -4.43 3.71 13.55
N LEU A 20 -5.41 4.34 12.89
CA LEU A 20 -6.35 3.66 12.01
C LEU A 20 -5.73 3.38 10.65
N HIS A 21 -5.68 2.10 10.27
CA HIS A 21 -5.25 1.65 8.94
C HIS A 21 -6.45 1.17 8.14
N VAL A 22 -6.76 1.83 7.03
CA VAL A 22 -8.01 1.59 6.30
C VAL A 22 -7.80 0.58 5.15
N PRO A 23 -8.51 -0.57 5.13
CA PRO A 23 -8.48 -1.48 3.99
C PRO A 23 -9.22 -0.86 2.81
N LEU A 24 -8.51 -0.74 1.68
CA LEU A 24 -9.09 -0.20 0.45
C LEU A 24 -9.74 -1.31 -0.38
N VAL A 25 -10.87 -0.99 -1.01
CA VAL A 25 -11.42 -1.75 -2.13
C VAL A 25 -10.53 -1.56 -3.37
N THR A 26 -10.58 -2.51 -4.31
CA THR A 26 -9.91 -2.38 -5.63
C THR A 26 -10.96 -1.99 -6.67
N PRO A 27 -11.09 -0.71 -7.06
CA PRO A 27 -12.13 -0.29 -7.98
C PRO A 27 -11.82 -0.69 -9.42
N PHE A 28 -12.86 -1.07 -10.15
CA PHE A 28 -12.80 -1.39 -11.57
C PHE A 28 -13.74 -0.49 -12.37
N THR A 29 -13.35 -0.18 -13.59
CA THR A 29 -14.19 0.49 -14.59
C THR A 29 -15.30 -0.45 -15.06
N ALA A 30 -16.33 0.10 -15.70
CA ALA A 30 -17.39 -0.70 -16.32
C ALA A 30 -16.87 -1.67 -17.40
N ALA A 31 -15.69 -1.39 -17.97
CA ALA A 31 -15.02 -2.26 -18.93
C ALA A 31 -14.19 -3.39 -18.27
N GLY A 32 -14.19 -3.48 -16.93
CA GLY A 32 -13.44 -4.49 -16.20
C GLY A 32 -11.93 -4.22 -16.09
N ALA A 33 -11.47 -3.02 -16.45
CA ALA A 33 -10.09 -2.59 -16.21
C ALA A 33 -9.96 -1.91 -14.84
N LEU A 34 -8.81 -2.06 -14.17
CA LEU A 34 -8.51 -1.37 -12.91
C LEU A 34 -8.71 0.15 -13.05
N ALA A 35 -9.57 0.72 -12.20
CA ALA A 35 -9.83 2.16 -12.16
C ALA A 35 -8.77 2.87 -11.29
N ALA A 36 -7.57 3.05 -11.85
CA ALA A 36 -6.41 3.59 -11.12
C ALA A 36 -6.68 4.97 -10.49
N ASP A 37 -7.32 5.89 -11.22
CA ASP A 37 -7.62 7.24 -10.72
C ASP A 37 -8.60 7.21 -9.54
N ALA A 38 -9.57 6.29 -9.57
CA ALA A 38 -10.51 6.10 -8.46
C ALA A 38 -9.83 5.49 -7.24
N LEU A 39 -8.88 4.57 -7.44
CA LEU A 39 -8.07 3.99 -6.36
C LEU A 39 -7.17 5.06 -5.71
N GLU A 40 -6.54 5.92 -6.52
CA GLU A 40 -5.75 7.05 -6.05
C GLU A 40 -6.60 8.03 -5.23
N GLY A 41 -7.78 8.40 -5.75
CA GLY A 41 -8.73 9.26 -5.03
C GLY A 41 -9.21 8.65 -3.71
N LEU A 42 -9.52 7.35 -3.68
CA LEU A 42 -9.86 6.64 -2.44
C LEU A 42 -8.72 6.69 -1.43
N ALA A 43 -7.48 6.41 -1.86
CA ALA A 43 -6.32 6.45 -1.00
C ALA A 43 -6.09 7.85 -0.41
N HIS A 44 -6.19 8.91 -1.21
CA HIS A 44 -6.12 10.28 -0.71
C HIS A 44 -7.25 10.58 0.28
N SER A 45 -8.50 10.22 -0.04
CA SER A 45 -9.65 10.55 0.80
C SER A 45 -9.55 10.00 2.22
N VAL A 46 -9.02 8.78 2.40
CA VAL A 46 -8.90 8.17 3.72
C VAL A 46 -7.73 8.75 4.51
N LEU A 47 -6.63 9.10 3.83
CA LEU A 47 -5.47 9.75 4.44
C LEU A 47 -5.80 11.19 4.85
N ASP A 48 -6.49 11.94 3.99
CA ASP A 48 -6.98 13.30 4.27
C ASP A 48 -8.00 13.31 5.43
N ALA A 49 -8.74 12.21 5.61
CA ALA A 49 -9.63 11.99 6.74
C ALA A 49 -8.91 11.60 8.05
N GLY A 50 -7.57 11.49 8.05
CA GLY A 50 -6.75 11.23 9.22
C GLY A 50 -6.41 9.76 9.47
N ALA A 51 -6.55 8.88 8.47
CA ALA A 51 -6.01 7.52 8.59
C ALA A 51 -4.49 7.55 8.73
N ALA A 52 -3.95 6.74 9.65
CA ALA A 52 -2.51 6.59 9.83
C ALA A 52 -1.86 5.82 8.67
N GLY A 53 -2.66 5.08 7.90
CA GLY A 53 -2.20 4.39 6.70
C GLY A 53 -3.34 3.66 5.98
N ILE A 54 -2.97 2.99 4.90
CA ILE A 54 -3.89 2.19 4.08
C ILE A 54 -3.41 0.73 4.03
N VAL A 55 -4.37 -0.19 3.89
CA VAL A 55 -4.09 -1.60 3.64
C VAL A 55 -4.51 -1.92 2.21
N ALA A 56 -3.54 -1.96 1.30
CA ALA A 56 -3.72 -2.43 -0.07
C ALA A 56 -3.67 -3.97 -0.10
N LEU A 57 -4.47 -4.58 -0.99
CA LEU A 57 -4.54 -6.04 -1.15
C LEU A 57 -4.91 -6.80 0.13
N GLY A 58 -5.64 -6.15 1.06
CA GLY A 58 -6.40 -6.86 2.09
C GLY A 58 -7.57 -7.61 1.47
N THR A 59 -8.26 -8.48 2.23
CA THR A 59 -9.40 -9.27 1.70
C THR A 59 -10.50 -8.38 1.09
N THR A 60 -10.74 -7.19 1.64
CA THR A 60 -11.65 -6.16 1.10
C THR A 60 -11.28 -5.71 -0.32
N GLY A 61 -10.00 -5.75 -0.67
CA GLY A 61 -9.52 -5.45 -2.02
C GLY A 61 -9.57 -6.65 -2.96
N GLU A 62 -10.08 -7.80 -2.50
CA GLU A 62 -10.28 -9.04 -3.27
C GLU A 62 -9.03 -9.52 -4.07
N PRO A 63 -7.83 -9.59 -3.47
CA PRO A 63 -6.58 -9.86 -4.21
C PRO A 63 -6.51 -11.23 -4.88
N ALA A 64 -7.38 -12.17 -4.48
CA ALA A 64 -7.50 -13.50 -5.07
C ALA A 64 -8.15 -13.48 -6.46
N THR A 65 -8.93 -12.44 -6.79
CA THR A 65 -9.57 -12.26 -8.11
C THR A 65 -8.70 -11.45 -9.07
N LEU A 66 -7.65 -10.80 -8.55
CA LEU A 66 -6.73 -9.97 -9.32
C LEU A 66 -5.65 -10.79 -10.01
N THR A 67 -5.33 -10.39 -11.23
CA THR A 67 -4.11 -10.81 -11.94
C THR A 67 -2.85 -10.27 -11.23
N ALA A 68 -1.68 -10.82 -11.59
CA ALA A 68 -0.41 -10.34 -11.05
C ALA A 68 -0.14 -8.86 -11.40
N ASP A 69 -0.49 -8.46 -12.62
CA ASP A 69 -0.29 -7.09 -13.11
C ASP A 69 -1.22 -6.09 -12.42
N GLU A 70 -2.47 -6.47 -12.18
CA GLU A 70 -3.41 -5.65 -11.41
C GLU A 70 -2.93 -5.47 -9.97
N ARG A 71 -2.45 -6.54 -9.30
CA ARG A 71 -1.85 -6.44 -7.96
C ARG A 71 -0.65 -5.51 -7.94
N ALA A 72 0.24 -5.63 -8.92
CA ALA A 72 1.40 -4.75 -9.04
C ALA A 72 0.97 -3.30 -9.25
N ARG A 73 -0.07 -3.05 -10.06
CA ARG A 73 -0.60 -1.73 -10.32
C ARG A 73 -1.27 -1.11 -9.09
N VAL A 74 -2.04 -1.90 -8.32
CA VAL A 74 -2.62 -1.48 -7.03
C VAL A 74 -1.51 -1.02 -6.07
N LEU A 75 -0.45 -1.82 -5.91
CA LEU A 75 0.70 -1.47 -5.06
C LEU A 75 1.45 -0.23 -5.57
N ALA A 76 1.58 -0.07 -6.88
CA ALA A 76 2.24 1.09 -7.46
C ALA A 76 1.47 2.39 -7.17
N VAL A 77 0.15 2.39 -7.36
CA VAL A 77 -0.73 3.55 -7.11
C VAL A 77 -0.75 3.88 -5.62
N THR A 78 -1.14 2.93 -4.78
CA THR A 78 -1.26 3.13 -3.32
C THR A 78 0.09 3.49 -2.68
N GLY A 79 1.18 2.84 -3.12
CA GLY A 79 2.52 3.17 -2.66
C GLY A 79 2.99 4.57 -3.07
N ALA A 80 2.59 5.06 -4.25
CA ALA A 80 2.89 6.42 -4.68
C ALA A 80 2.19 7.46 -3.79
N VAL A 81 0.90 7.26 -3.53
CA VAL A 81 0.11 8.11 -2.63
C VAL A 81 0.75 8.16 -1.24
N CYS A 82 1.03 7.01 -0.62
CA CYS A 82 1.60 6.96 0.74
C CYS A 82 2.99 7.62 0.84
N ARG A 83 3.83 7.55 -0.20
CA ARG A 83 5.14 8.22 -0.18
C ARG A 83 5.01 9.74 -0.21
N ASN A 84 3.99 10.25 -0.91
CA ASN A 84 3.75 11.68 -1.04
C ASN A 84 2.96 12.24 0.16
N ALA A 85 2.19 11.40 0.83
CA ALA A 85 1.38 11.76 2.00
C ALA A 85 2.16 11.76 3.32
N ALA A 86 3.49 11.65 3.30
CA ALA A 86 4.31 11.65 4.51
C ALA A 86 3.97 12.89 5.37
N HIS A 87 3.27 12.65 6.48
CA HIS A 87 2.91 13.66 7.45
C HIS A 87 4.19 14.37 7.97
N PRO A 88 4.16 15.70 8.16
CA PRO A 88 5.20 16.40 8.91
C PRO A 88 5.31 15.91 10.36
#